data_AF-A0A9X2NIY8-F1
#
_entry.id   AF-A0A9X2NIY8-F1
#
_cell.length_a   1.000
_cell.length_b   1.000
_cell.length_c   1.000
_cell.angle_alpha   90.00
_cell.angle_beta   90.00
_cell.angle_gamma   90.00
#
_symmetry.space_group_name_H-M   'P 1'
#
loop_
_entity.id
_entity.type
_entity.pdbx_description
1 polymer ?
#
loop_
_entity_poly.entity_id
_entity_poly.type
_entity_poly.pdbx_seq_one_letter_code
_entity_poly.pdbx_strand_id
1 'polypeptide(L)'
;MTSLTTTADLSAGAALAAGEHWIELVPATSDQPHQVSFPAMIESRRHHGLWVRPRLRPEVAQALCEWLNLVYPSNPDWYPLARIEDDLLIVFTGEAAHDRHEIALDVDGRYRLGDLGRWFLSGPTRTPARFRHRLDVLRDVGRHHPRPGETVVTCDPVTLPGSGYPAYIESRPGTLASIPVFRPEIAEAVAVTCSGNHDSVPEDHPQVYFDGDTLVHVHQHLRACDGYLPLRIDPDPDGNYRIDTLEWTFHIVPENPRESL
;
A
#
# COMPACT_ATOMS: atom_id res chain seq x y z
N MET A 1 28.10 16.18 -11.02
CA MET A 1 26.70 15.80 -11.28
C MET A 1 26.70 14.38 -11.81
N THR A 2 26.72 13.41 -10.89
CA THR A 2 26.69 11.99 -11.21
C THR A 2 25.22 11.62 -11.36
N SER A 3 24.78 11.32 -12.59
CA SER A 3 23.46 10.78 -12.85
C SER A 3 23.39 9.40 -12.20
N LEU A 4 22.64 9.28 -11.10
CA LEU A 4 22.43 8.03 -10.36
C LEU A 4 21.39 7.19 -11.12
N THR A 5 21.87 6.54 -12.17
CA THR A 5 21.11 5.56 -12.97
C THR A 5 21.19 4.17 -12.33
N THR A 6 20.66 3.99 -11.11
CA THR A 6 20.44 2.63 -10.55
C THR A 6 19.43 2.55 -9.40
N THR A 7 18.49 3.50 -9.29
CA THR A 7 17.32 3.34 -8.39
C THR A 7 16.28 2.36 -8.94
N ALA A 8 16.50 1.80 -10.15
CA ALA A 8 15.53 0.95 -10.83
C ALA A 8 15.35 -0.43 -10.17
N ASP A 9 16.35 -0.94 -9.43
CA ASP A 9 16.34 -2.34 -8.95
C ASP A 9 16.46 -2.53 -7.42
N LEU A 10 16.93 -1.54 -6.65
CA LEU A 10 17.34 -1.79 -5.25
C LEU A 10 16.18 -1.95 -4.25
N SER A 11 14.96 -1.51 -4.58
CA SER A 11 13.80 -1.59 -3.67
C SER A 11 12.53 -2.20 -4.29
N ALA A 12 12.64 -2.67 -5.54
CA ALA A 12 11.52 -3.25 -6.28
C ALA A 12 11.33 -4.76 -6.07
N GLY A 13 12.31 -5.46 -5.47
CA GLY A 13 12.50 -6.90 -5.70
C GLY A 13 12.04 -7.89 -4.62
N ALA A 14 11.72 -7.47 -3.41
CA ALA A 14 11.32 -8.41 -2.37
C ALA A 14 9.80 -8.64 -2.41
N ALA A 15 9.35 -9.72 -3.06
CA ALA A 15 7.97 -10.18 -2.93
C ALA A 15 7.64 -10.43 -1.45
N LEU A 16 6.38 -10.22 -1.06
CA LEU A 16 5.92 -10.61 0.27
C LEU A 16 6.08 -12.13 0.44
N ALA A 17 6.74 -12.55 1.50
CA ALA A 17 6.64 -13.93 1.96
C ALA A 17 5.32 -14.14 2.73
N ALA A 18 4.95 -15.40 2.98
CA ALA A 18 3.74 -15.72 3.72
C ALA A 18 3.71 -15.01 5.09
N GLY A 19 2.63 -14.27 5.35
CA GLY A 19 2.44 -13.50 6.59
C GLY A 19 3.22 -12.17 6.67
N GLU A 20 3.91 -11.78 5.60
CA GLU A 20 4.51 -10.44 5.51
C GLU A 20 3.50 -9.39 5.05
N HIS A 21 3.73 -8.16 5.48
CA HIS A 21 3.02 -6.97 5.07
C HIS A 21 4.02 -5.90 4.66
N TRP A 22 3.59 -4.98 3.79
CA TRP A 22 4.41 -3.81 3.46
C TRP A 22 4.41 -2.83 4.64
N ILE A 23 5.60 -2.35 4.99
CA ILE A 23 5.81 -1.28 5.96
C ILE A 23 6.58 -0.13 5.36
N GLU A 24 6.40 1.07 5.91
CA GLU A 24 7.21 2.25 5.57
C GLU A 24 7.79 2.88 6.84
N LEU A 25 8.99 3.45 6.73
CA LEU A 25 9.65 4.21 7.79
C LEU A 25 9.25 5.68 7.70
N VAL A 26 8.77 6.26 8.81
CA VAL A 26 8.56 7.71 8.91
C VAL A 26 9.51 8.34 9.91
N PRO A 27 10.15 9.43 9.50
CA PRO A 27 10.45 10.53 10.40
C PRO A 27 9.90 11.85 9.79
N ALA A 28 9.31 12.71 10.63
CA ALA A 28 8.29 13.73 10.31
C ALA A 28 8.55 14.70 9.11
N THR A 29 7.47 15.24 8.54
CA THR A 29 7.41 16.52 7.79
C THR A 29 8.55 16.87 6.81
N SER A 30 8.45 16.47 5.54
CA SER A 30 8.78 17.37 4.40
C SER A 30 8.31 16.79 3.05
N ASP A 31 7.24 17.36 2.51
CA ASP A 31 7.07 17.86 1.13
C ASP A 31 7.62 17.09 -0.10
N GLN A 32 7.90 15.78 -0.07
CA GLN A 32 7.98 14.95 -1.29
C GLN A 32 8.08 13.44 -1.03
N PRO A 33 7.38 12.58 -1.80
CA PRO A 33 7.20 11.18 -1.45
C PRO A 33 8.30 10.30 -2.05
N HIS A 34 9.28 9.92 -1.25
CA HIS A 34 9.94 8.63 -1.45
C HIS A 34 9.23 7.60 -0.57
N GLN A 35 8.00 7.24 -0.94
CA GLN A 35 7.32 6.09 -0.33
C GLN A 35 8.04 4.82 -0.79
N VAL A 36 9.08 4.45 -0.04
CA VAL A 36 9.76 3.17 -0.13
C VAL A 36 9.25 2.31 1.01
N SER A 37 8.74 1.14 0.63
CA SER A 37 8.16 0.18 1.55
C SER A 37 8.96 -1.11 1.55
N PHE A 38 8.98 -1.79 2.68
CA PHE A 38 9.75 -3.01 2.89
C PHE A 38 8.82 -4.13 3.39
N PRO A 39 8.98 -5.38 2.91
CA PRO A 39 8.26 -6.52 3.47
C PRO A 39 8.67 -6.80 4.91
N ALA A 40 7.71 -6.93 5.81
CA ALA A 40 7.99 -7.27 7.20
C ALA A 40 6.93 -8.19 7.77
N MET A 41 7.35 -9.07 8.68
CA MET A 41 6.41 -9.69 9.60
C MET A 41 6.06 -8.68 10.68
N ILE A 42 4.77 -8.57 11.01
CA ILE A 42 4.28 -7.59 11.99
C ILE A 42 4.05 -8.32 13.31
N GLU A 43 4.71 -7.88 14.39
CA GLU A 43 4.37 -8.40 15.71
C GLU A 43 2.95 -8.01 16.09
N SER A 44 2.30 -8.83 16.90
CA SER A 44 0.93 -8.58 17.38
C SER A 44 0.79 -7.31 18.25
N ARG A 45 1.91 -6.70 18.68
CA ARG A 45 1.93 -5.53 19.58
C ARG A 45 2.55 -4.32 18.90
N ARG A 46 1.98 -3.14 19.15
CA ARG A 46 2.52 -1.86 18.68
C ARG A 46 3.72 -1.40 19.53
N HIS A 47 4.60 -0.62 18.92
CA HIS A 47 5.65 0.13 19.60
C HIS A 47 5.09 1.49 20.01
N HIS A 48 5.17 1.82 21.30
CA HIS A 48 4.64 3.07 21.87
C HIS A 48 3.18 3.39 21.44
N GLY A 49 2.36 2.34 21.29
CA GLY A 49 0.90 2.43 21.08
C GLY A 49 0.42 2.70 19.66
N LEU A 50 1.18 3.41 18.82
CA LEU A 50 0.71 3.82 17.49
C LEU A 50 1.47 3.16 16.33
N TRP A 51 2.69 2.64 16.54
CA TRP A 51 3.57 2.20 15.46
C TRP A 51 3.66 0.67 15.37
N VAL A 52 3.80 0.10 14.17
CA VAL A 52 4.04 -1.36 14.09
C VAL A 52 5.42 -1.71 14.63
N ARG A 53 5.59 -2.98 15.02
CA ARG A 53 6.90 -3.58 15.32
C ARG A 53 7.28 -4.54 14.20
N PRO A 54 7.99 -4.06 13.17
CA PRO A 54 8.33 -4.89 12.04
C PRO A 54 9.51 -5.79 12.35
N ARG A 55 9.50 -6.95 11.70
CA ARG A 55 10.57 -7.93 11.73
C ARG A 55 11.01 -8.25 10.31
N LEU A 56 12.24 -7.87 9.97
CA LEU A 56 12.78 -8.02 8.63
C LEU A 56 13.61 -9.29 8.51
N ARG A 57 13.37 -10.04 7.43
CA ARG A 57 14.33 -11.07 6.99
C ARG A 57 15.63 -10.43 6.49
N PRO A 58 16.78 -11.13 6.52
CA PRO A 58 18.10 -10.53 6.29
C PRO A 58 18.23 -9.75 4.99
N GLU A 59 17.70 -10.31 3.90
CA GLU A 59 17.70 -9.71 2.58
C GLU A 59 16.89 -8.40 2.49
N VAL A 60 15.81 -8.29 3.28
CA VAL A 60 15.03 -7.04 3.35
C VAL A 60 15.74 -6.01 4.23
N ALA A 61 16.38 -6.43 5.32
CA ALA A 61 17.20 -5.55 6.14
C ALA A 61 18.40 -4.98 5.37
N GLN A 62 19.01 -5.77 4.49
CA GLN A 62 20.06 -5.31 3.59
C GLN A 62 19.55 -4.22 2.63
N ALA A 63 18.40 -4.44 1.98
CA ALA A 63 17.78 -3.45 1.11
C ALA A 63 17.40 -2.16 1.87
N LEU A 64 16.93 -2.29 3.12
CA LEU A 64 16.69 -1.14 4.00
C LEU A 64 17.97 -0.36 4.26
N CYS A 65 19.09 -1.02 4.59
CA CYS A 65 20.37 -0.36 4.82
C CYS A 65 20.85 0.42 3.59
N GLU A 66 20.75 -0.19 2.41
CA GLU A 66 21.13 0.44 1.15
C GLU A 66 20.31 1.69 0.87
N TRP A 67 18.99 1.61 1.08
CA TRP A 67 18.10 2.76 0.93
C TRP A 67 18.40 3.85 1.97
N LEU A 68 18.57 3.50 3.25
CA LEU A 68 18.91 4.45 4.32
C LEU A 68 20.20 5.20 4.01
N ASN A 69 21.26 4.51 3.60
CA ASN A 69 22.53 5.12 3.25
C ASN A 69 22.46 5.96 1.97
N LEU A 70 21.53 5.66 1.06
CA LEU A 70 21.27 6.47 -0.12
C LEU A 70 20.59 7.80 0.23
N VAL A 71 19.61 7.79 1.14
CA VAL A 71 18.85 8.99 1.51
C VAL A 71 19.51 9.84 2.59
N TYR A 72 20.37 9.23 3.43
CA TYR A 72 21.05 9.89 4.53
C TYR A 72 21.78 11.18 4.13
N PRO A 73 22.60 11.23 3.06
CA PRO A 73 23.34 12.44 2.71
C PRO A 73 22.46 13.64 2.36
N SER A 74 21.22 13.38 1.93
CA SER A 74 20.25 14.42 1.60
C SER A 74 19.41 14.86 2.80
N ASN A 75 19.16 13.96 3.75
CA ASN A 75 18.27 14.20 4.89
C ASN A 75 18.77 13.50 6.17
N PRO A 76 19.95 13.87 6.69
CA PRO A 76 20.60 13.18 7.81
C PRO A 76 19.90 13.39 9.16
N ASP A 77 19.10 14.45 9.29
CA ASP A 77 18.29 14.71 10.49
C ASP A 77 17.07 13.77 10.59
N TRP A 78 16.67 13.22 9.44
CA TRP A 78 15.47 12.42 9.31
C TRP A 78 15.80 10.93 9.27
N TYR A 79 16.81 10.53 8.49
CA TYR A 79 17.14 9.11 8.31
C TYR A 79 18.45 8.75 9.02
N PRO A 80 18.54 7.55 9.62
CA PRO A 80 19.80 7.05 10.17
C PRO A 80 20.71 6.45 9.08
N LEU A 81 21.99 6.27 9.40
CA LEU A 81 22.87 5.36 8.64
C LEU A 81 22.66 3.93 9.14
N ALA A 82 22.80 2.95 8.26
CA ALA A 82 22.67 1.55 8.66
C ALA A 82 23.58 0.62 7.84
N ARG A 83 24.05 -0.46 8.44
CA ARG A 83 24.81 -1.51 7.76
C ARG A 83 24.69 -2.84 8.49
N ILE A 84 25.01 -3.93 7.81
CA ILE A 84 25.09 -5.26 8.41
C ILE A 84 26.56 -5.62 8.68
N GLU A 85 26.88 -6.07 9.88
CA GLU A 85 28.20 -6.56 10.30
C GLU A 85 28.02 -7.84 11.12
N ASP A 86 28.64 -8.95 10.72
CA ASP A 86 28.62 -10.22 11.49
C ASP A 86 27.20 -10.64 11.96
N ASP A 87 26.22 -10.63 11.06
CA ASP A 87 24.79 -10.92 11.35
C ASP A 87 24.11 -9.96 12.34
N LEU A 88 24.71 -8.80 12.59
CA LEU A 88 24.12 -7.69 13.32
C LEU A 88 23.71 -6.59 12.34
N LEU A 89 22.47 -6.14 12.45
CA LEU A 89 22.05 -4.88 11.87
C LEU A 89 22.50 -3.74 12.79
N ILE A 90 23.43 -2.93 12.30
CA ILE A 90 23.97 -1.77 12.99
C ILE A 90 23.27 -0.52 12.45
N VAL A 91 22.61 0.24 13.32
CA VAL A 91 21.94 1.50 12.97
C VAL A 91 22.54 2.63 13.78
N PHE A 92 22.91 3.71 13.10
CA PHE A 92 23.51 4.90 13.71
C PHE A 92 22.50 6.04 13.71
N THR A 93 22.09 6.48 14.91
CA THR A 93 21.12 7.55 15.13
C THR A 93 21.77 8.75 15.84
N GLY A 94 20.97 9.78 16.14
CA GLY A 94 21.42 10.96 16.87
C GLY A 94 22.21 11.95 16.00
N GLU A 95 22.61 13.07 16.60
CA GLU A 95 23.35 14.12 15.90
C GLU A 95 24.65 13.55 15.30
N ALA A 96 24.84 13.74 14.00
CA ALA A 96 25.98 13.21 13.25
C ALA A 96 26.19 11.69 13.41
N ALA A 97 25.12 10.92 13.63
CA ALA A 97 25.13 9.45 13.66
C ALA A 97 26.04 8.83 14.76
N HIS A 98 26.09 9.47 15.94
CA HIS A 98 26.95 9.01 17.05
C HIS A 98 26.36 7.85 17.87
N ASP A 99 25.03 7.70 17.91
CA ASP A 99 24.40 6.67 18.72
C ASP A 99 24.33 5.36 17.93
N ARG A 100 25.09 4.37 18.37
CA ARG A 100 25.16 3.05 17.73
C ARG A 100 24.18 2.08 18.37
N HIS A 101 23.27 1.54 17.57
CA HIS A 101 22.34 0.47 17.95
C HIS A 101 22.73 -0.82 17.24
N GLU A 102 22.83 -1.91 18.00
CA GLU A 102 23.12 -3.23 17.47
C GLU A 102 21.87 -4.11 17.60
N ILE A 103 21.43 -4.68 16.48
CA ILE A 103 20.24 -5.54 16.44
C ILE A 103 20.65 -6.89 15.88
N ALA A 104 20.63 -7.89 16.76
CA ALA A 104 20.85 -9.27 16.36
C ALA A 104 19.60 -9.87 15.70
N LEU A 105 19.82 -10.90 14.88
CA LEU A 105 18.77 -11.78 14.43
C LEU A 105 18.08 -12.45 15.63
N ASP A 106 16.76 -12.51 15.59
CA ASP A 106 15.98 -13.23 16.58
C ASP A 106 15.85 -14.73 16.22
N VAL A 107 15.20 -15.52 17.07
CA VAL A 107 15.04 -16.98 16.94
C VAL A 107 14.44 -17.47 15.62
N ASP A 108 13.73 -16.62 14.88
CA ASP A 108 13.16 -16.94 13.56
C ASP A 108 14.00 -16.42 12.39
N GLY A 109 15.21 -15.93 12.66
CA GLY A 109 16.11 -15.38 11.65
C GLY A 109 15.70 -14.01 11.13
N ARG A 110 14.98 -13.19 11.92
CA ARG A 110 14.58 -11.83 11.52
C ARG A 110 15.10 -10.76 12.49
N TYR A 111 15.43 -9.59 11.95
CA TYR A 111 15.80 -8.39 12.70
C TYR A 111 14.55 -7.68 13.24
N ARG A 112 14.48 -7.44 14.55
CA ARG A 112 13.37 -6.71 15.19
C ARG A 112 13.64 -5.20 15.12
N LEU A 113 12.98 -4.51 14.20
CA LEU A 113 13.11 -3.06 14.01
C LEU A 113 12.15 -2.22 14.84
N GLY A 114 11.28 -2.87 15.62
CA GLY A 114 10.22 -2.20 16.36
C GLY A 114 10.70 -1.08 17.26
N ASP A 115 11.93 -1.15 17.76
CA ASP A 115 12.51 -0.14 18.65
C ASP A 115 13.30 0.95 17.91
N LEU A 116 13.38 0.86 16.57
CA LEU A 116 14.04 1.84 15.70
C LEU A 116 13.02 2.64 14.89
N GLY A 117 12.64 3.81 15.38
CA GLY A 117 11.81 4.74 14.61
C GLY A 117 10.32 4.38 14.58
N ARG A 118 9.58 5.05 13.70
CA ARG A 118 8.13 4.93 13.59
C ARG A 118 7.76 4.25 12.29
N TRP A 119 7.18 3.07 12.41
CA TRP A 119 6.80 2.24 11.26
C TRP A 119 5.29 2.18 11.11
N PHE A 120 4.83 2.16 9.87
CA PHE A 120 3.43 2.08 9.50
C PHE A 120 3.18 0.97 8.50
N LEU A 121 1.98 0.37 8.55
CA LEU A 121 1.49 -0.47 7.46
C LEU A 121 1.28 0.38 6.21
N SER A 122 1.70 -0.15 5.08
CA SER A 122 1.73 0.57 3.80
C SER A 122 1.36 -0.40 2.65
N GLY A 123 1.54 0.07 1.43
CA GLY A 123 1.49 -0.70 0.21
C GLY A 123 2.86 -0.82 -0.45
N PRO A 124 2.92 -1.45 -1.62
CA PRO A 124 4.17 -1.69 -2.32
C PRO A 124 4.89 -0.40 -2.71
N THR A 125 6.24 -0.44 -2.70
CA THR A 125 7.09 0.68 -3.11
C THR A 125 6.66 1.30 -4.43
N ARG A 126 6.62 2.64 -4.49
CA ARG A 126 6.34 3.35 -5.75
C ARG A 126 7.54 3.20 -6.69
N THR A 127 7.31 2.63 -7.86
CA THR A 127 8.33 2.50 -8.91
C THR A 127 7.84 3.11 -10.23
N PRO A 128 8.74 3.54 -11.13
CA PRO A 128 8.34 3.99 -12.46
C PRO A 128 7.51 2.96 -13.24
N ALA A 129 7.79 1.66 -13.05
CA ALA A 129 7.02 0.58 -13.67
C ALA A 129 5.58 0.52 -13.14
N ARG A 130 5.39 0.58 -11.81
CA ARG A 130 4.04 0.63 -11.19
C ARG A 130 3.27 1.89 -11.58
N PHE A 131 3.96 3.03 -11.67
CA PHE A 131 3.36 4.26 -12.14
C PHE A 131 2.86 4.15 -13.58
N ARG A 132 3.68 3.60 -14.49
CA ARG A 132 3.26 3.36 -15.89
C ARG A 132 2.09 2.39 -15.98
N HIS A 133 2.16 1.27 -15.27
CA HIS A 133 1.07 0.29 -15.20
C HIS A 133 -0.25 0.93 -14.76
N ARG A 134 -0.21 1.75 -13.71
CA ARG A 134 -1.37 2.53 -13.25
C ARG A 134 -1.93 3.45 -14.34
N LEU A 135 -1.07 4.16 -15.08
CA LEU A 135 -1.52 5.00 -16.19
C LEU A 135 -2.17 4.16 -17.31
N ASP A 136 -1.65 2.99 -17.60
CA ASP A 136 -2.21 2.10 -18.62
C ASP A 136 -3.59 1.59 -18.20
N VAL A 137 -3.76 1.19 -16.93
CA VAL A 137 -5.05 0.80 -16.34
C VAL A 137 -6.08 1.92 -16.43
N LEU A 138 -5.72 3.15 -16.05
CA LEU A 138 -6.64 4.30 -16.06
C LEU A 138 -7.00 4.80 -17.47
N ARG A 139 -6.18 4.48 -18.48
CA ARG A 139 -6.43 4.84 -19.88
C ARG A 139 -7.25 3.80 -20.64
N ASP A 140 -7.41 2.61 -20.08
CA ASP A 140 -8.14 1.52 -20.71
C ASP A 140 -9.66 1.78 -20.69
N VAL A 141 -10.13 2.41 -21.77
CA VAL A 141 -11.56 2.74 -21.94
C VAL A 141 -12.45 1.48 -21.88
N GLY A 142 -11.94 0.31 -22.22
CA GLY A 142 -12.68 -0.96 -22.14
C GLY A 142 -13.10 -1.33 -20.71
N ARG A 143 -12.42 -0.79 -19.70
CA ARG A 143 -12.76 -0.98 -18.28
C ARG A 143 -13.93 -0.11 -17.82
N HIS A 144 -14.33 0.91 -18.58
CA HIS A 144 -15.46 1.76 -18.21
C HIS A 144 -16.79 1.32 -18.84
N HIS A 145 -16.77 0.35 -19.77
CA HIS A 145 -17.97 -0.10 -20.45
C HIS A 145 -18.61 -1.30 -19.72
N PRO A 146 -19.89 -1.21 -19.32
CA PRO A 146 -20.57 -2.31 -18.66
C PRO A 146 -20.87 -3.47 -19.63
N ARG A 147 -20.66 -4.70 -19.14
CA ARG A 147 -21.12 -5.94 -19.78
C ARG A 147 -22.59 -6.18 -19.46
N PRO A 148 -23.30 -7.06 -20.21
CA PRO A 148 -24.68 -7.41 -19.89
C PRO A 148 -24.82 -7.88 -18.43
N GLY A 149 -25.68 -7.19 -17.67
CA GLY A 149 -25.91 -7.46 -16.24
C GLY A 149 -25.04 -6.67 -15.27
N GLU A 150 -24.06 -5.89 -15.77
CA GLU A 150 -23.31 -4.93 -14.97
C GLU A 150 -24.00 -3.56 -14.96
N THR A 151 -23.93 -2.88 -13.82
CA THR A 151 -24.37 -1.50 -13.64
C THR A 151 -23.16 -0.65 -13.27
N VAL A 152 -23.09 0.59 -13.77
CA VAL A 152 -22.02 1.50 -13.40
C VAL A 152 -22.24 2.01 -11.97
N VAL A 153 -21.23 1.83 -11.13
CA VAL A 153 -21.18 2.35 -9.76
C VAL A 153 -20.00 3.30 -9.57
N THR A 154 -20.06 4.14 -8.55
CA THR A 154 -18.96 5.03 -8.19
C THR A 154 -18.83 5.16 -6.68
N CYS A 155 -17.60 5.23 -6.19
CA CYS A 155 -17.28 5.60 -4.80
C CYS A 155 -16.98 7.11 -4.65
N ASP A 156 -16.99 7.86 -5.76
CA ASP A 156 -16.74 9.31 -5.78
C ASP A 156 -17.63 9.98 -6.83
N PRO A 157 -18.86 10.39 -6.46
CA PRO A 157 -19.79 11.01 -7.39
C PRO A 157 -19.32 12.38 -7.92
N VAL A 158 -18.34 13.03 -7.26
CA VAL A 158 -17.86 14.36 -7.65
C VAL A 158 -16.98 14.30 -8.90
N THR A 159 -16.29 13.18 -9.12
CA THR A 159 -15.34 12.99 -10.22
C THR A 159 -15.92 12.22 -11.41
N LEU A 160 -17.24 12.04 -11.45
CA LEU A 160 -17.93 11.46 -12.60
C LEU A 160 -17.74 12.30 -13.87
N PRO A 161 -17.62 11.67 -15.05
CA PRO A 161 -17.72 10.22 -15.30
C PRO A 161 -16.43 9.42 -15.04
N GLY A 162 -15.32 10.08 -14.67
CA GLY A 162 -13.99 9.44 -14.55
C GLY A 162 -13.88 8.39 -13.43
N SER A 163 -14.83 8.36 -12.50
CA SER A 163 -14.90 7.46 -11.34
C SER A 163 -16.02 6.41 -11.46
N GLY A 164 -16.56 6.18 -12.65
CA GLY A 164 -17.58 5.15 -12.91
C GLY A 164 -16.96 3.78 -13.23
N TYR A 165 -17.43 2.74 -12.54
CA TYR A 165 -16.94 1.36 -12.63
C TYR A 165 -18.09 0.38 -12.84
N PRO A 166 -18.05 -0.45 -13.89
CA PRO A 166 -19.04 -1.51 -14.07
C PRO A 166 -18.94 -2.59 -12.99
N ALA A 167 -20.07 -2.93 -12.37
CA ALA A 167 -20.16 -3.98 -11.37
C ALA A 167 -21.46 -4.78 -11.52
N TYR A 168 -21.41 -6.08 -11.20
CA TYR A 168 -22.63 -6.79 -10.85
C TYR A 168 -23.09 -6.35 -9.46
N ILE A 169 -24.39 -6.13 -9.28
CA ILE A 169 -24.94 -5.74 -7.99
C ILE A 169 -25.51 -6.98 -7.31
N GLU A 170 -24.77 -7.50 -6.33
CA GLU A 170 -25.27 -8.57 -5.48
C GLU A 170 -26.31 -8.00 -4.52
N SER A 171 -27.53 -8.52 -4.63
CA SER A 171 -28.64 -8.20 -3.72
C SER A 171 -28.74 -9.27 -2.65
N ARG A 172 -28.48 -8.91 -1.39
CA ARG A 172 -28.67 -9.83 -0.26
C ARG A 172 -30.10 -9.74 0.29
N PRO A 173 -30.80 -10.86 0.49
CA PRO A 173 -32.11 -10.86 1.14
C PRO A 173 -32.03 -10.22 2.53
N GLY A 174 -32.83 -9.18 2.77
CA GLY A 174 -32.90 -8.51 4.07
C GLY A 174 -31.93 -7.36 4.30
N THR A 175 -31.09 -7.00 3.31
CA THR A 175 -30.23 -5.80 3.38
C THR A 175 -30.53 -4.85 2.23
N LEU A 176 -30.63 -3.56 2.53
CA LEU A 176 -30.77 -2.50 1.51
C LEU A 176 -29.43 -2.14 0.84
N ALA A 177 -28.32 -2.73 1.27
CA ALA A 177 -27.00 -2.45 0.72
C ALA A 177 -26.80 -3.20 -0.59
N SER A 178 -26.70 -2.44 -1.68
CA SER A 178 -26.21 -2.92 -2.98
C SER A 178 -24.71 -3.17 -2.87
N ILE A 179 -24.29 -4.43 -3.02
CA ILE A 179 -22.88 -4.80 -2.91
C ILE A 179 -22.32 -4.97 -4.32
N PRO A 180 -21.37 -4.12 -4.75
CA PRO A 180 -20.76 -4.27 -6.04
C PRO A 180 -19.76 -5.43 -6.03
N VAL A 181 -19.88 -6.26 -7.05
CA VAL A 181 -18.98 -7.36 -7.37
C VAL A 181 -18.31 -7.03 -8.69
N PHE A 182 -17.00 -6.87 -8.66
CA PHE A 182 -16.18 -6.40 -9.76
C PHE A 182 -15.41 -7.54 -10.41
N ARG A 183 -15.44 -7.64 -11.74
CA ARG A 183 -14.47 -8.47 -12.47
C ARG A 183 -13.03 -8.00 -12.22
N PRO A 184 -12.00 -8.87 -12.31
CA PRO A 184 -10.61 -8.56 -11.94
C PRO A 184 -10.08 -7.23 -12.46
N GLU A 185 -10.27 -6.98 -13.76
CA GLU A 185 -9.79 -5.78 -14.43
C GLU A 185 -10.48 -4.50 -13.96
N ILE A 186 -11.70 -4.58 -13.40
CA ILE A 186 -12.39 -3.43 -12.80
C ILE A 186 -11.95 -3.25 -11.35
N ALA A 187 -11.80 -4.33 -10.59
CA ALA A 187 -11.25 -4.28 -9.23
C ALA A 187 -9.84 -3.64 -9.24
N GLU A 188 -9.02 -3.93 -10.25
CA GLU A 188 -7.73 -3.28 -10.48
C GLU A 188 -7.88 -1.77 -10.77
N ALA A 189 -8.80 -1.37 -11.65
CA ALA A 189 -9.03 0.05 -11.95
C ALA A 189 -9.47 0.82 -10.70
N VAL A 190 -10.33 0.20 -9.90
CA VAL A 190 -10.78 0.71 -8.61
C VAL A 190 -9.60 0.86 -7.63
N ALA A 191 -8.77 -0.17 -7.46
CA ALA A 191 -7.58 -0.12 -6.60
C ALA A 191 -6.60 0.98 -7.01
N VAL A 192 -6.36 1.09 -8.31
CA VAL A 192 -5.46 2.09 -8.91
C VAL A 192 -5.96 3.52 -8.67
N THR A 193 -7.27 3.77 -8.74
CA THR A 193 -7.83 5.08 -8.42
C THR A 193 -7.71 5.40 -6.93
N CYS A 194 -8.05 4.46 -6.03
CA CYS A 194 -7.92 4.67 -4.60
C CYS A 194 -6.48 4.96 -4.17
N SER A 195 -5.52 4.14 -4.62
CA SER A 195 -4.10 4.41 -4.40
C SER A 195 -3.65 5.73 -5.02
N GLY A 196 -4.29 6.16 -6.11
CA GLY A 196 -4.03 7.45 -6.71
C GLY A 196 -4.47 8.65 -5.90
N ASN A 197 -5.63 8.55 -5.27
CA ASN A 197 -6.11 9.55 -4.34
C ASN A 197 -5.25 9.55 -3.07
N HIS A 198 -4.85 8.37 -2.58
CA HIS A 198 -3.88 8.24 -1.49
C HIS A 198 -2.54 8.89 -1.82
N ASP A 199 -2.02 8.74 -3.04
CA ASP A 199 -0.76 9.39 -3.41
C ASP A 199 -0.83 10.92 -3.31
N SER A 200 -2.03 11.49 -3.47
CA SER A 200 -2.27 12.94 -3.48
C SER A 200 -2.62 13.47 -2.08
N VAL A 201 -3.42 12.73 -1.32
CA VAL A 201 -3.83 13.06 0.05
C VAL A 201 -3.76 11.79 0.91
N PRO A 202 -2.56 11.40 1.37
CA PRO A 202 -2.34 10.09 2.01
C PRO A 202 -3.14 9.85 3.28
N GLU A 203 -3.47 10.91 4.02
CA GLU A 203 -4.20 10.78 5.29
C GLU A 203 -5.72 10.61 5.09
N ASP A 204 -6.27 11.05 3.96
CA ASP A 204 -7.72 11.06 3.71
C ASP A 204 -8.19 9.87 2.85
N HIS A 205 -7.26 9.17 2.19
CA HIS A 205 -7.60 8.11 1.25
C HIS A 205 -6.87 6.80 1.56
N PRO A 206 -7.57 5.66 1.47
CA PRO A 206 -6.96 4.37 1.71
C PRO A 206 -5.93 4.02 0.63
N GLN A 207 -4.94 3.23 1.03
CA GLN A 207 -4.01 2.63 0.07
C GLN A 207 -4.52 1.24 -0.33
N VAL A 208 -4.64 0.98 -1.64
CA VAL A 208 -5.25 -0.23 -2.18
C VAL A 208 -4.38 -0.85 -3.27
N TYR A 209 -4.04 -2.12 -3.15
CA TYR A 209 -3.15 -2.78 -4.10
C TYR A 209 -3.45 -4.27 -4.21
N PHE A 210 -2.94 -4.91 -5.26
CA PHE A 210 -2.96 -6.36 -5.39
C PHE A 210 -1.69 -6.99 -4.84
N ASP A 211 -1.86 -8.05 -4.05
CA ASP A 211 -0.83 -8.97 -3.59
C ASP A 211 -1.15 -10.36 -4.14
N GLY A 212 -0.56 -10.70 -5.29
CA GLY A 212 -1.02 -11.83 -6.09
C GLY A 212 -2.43 -11.56 -6.63
N ASP A 213 -3.36 -12.47 -6.34
CA ASP A 213 -4.79 -12.36 -6.64
C ASP A 213 -5.59 -11.76 -5.47
N THR A 214 -4.99 -11.46 -4.32
CA THR A 214 -5.71 -10.82 -3.23
C THR A 214 -5.68 -9.29 -3.39
N LEU A 215 -6.86 -8.66 -3.32
CA LEU A 215 -6.96 -7.21 -3.17
C LEU A 215 -6.72 -6.83 -1.70
N VAL A 216 -5.73 -5.98 -1.44
CA VAL A 216 -5.35 -5.53 -0.10
C VAL A 216 -5.77 -4.08 0.10
N HIS A 217 -6.48 -3.83 1.20
CA HIS A 217 -7.00 -2.52 1.58
C HIS A 217 -6.40 -2.08 2.92
N VAL A 218 -5.57 -1.03 2.88
CA VAL A 218 -4.95 -0.42 4.06
C VAL A 218 -5.76 0.80 4.48
N HIS A 219 -6.47 0.67 5.60
CA HIS A 219 -7.26 1.72 6.23
C HIS A 219 -6.32 2.72 6.92
N GLN A 220 -6.19 3.92 6.36
CA GLN A 220 -5.21 4.90 6.86
C GLN A 220 -5.46 5.32 8.31
N HIS A 221 -6.72 5.46 8.71
CA HIS A 221 -7.06 5.83 10.07
C HIS A 221 -6.90 4.67 11.08
N LEU A 222 -6.86 3.41 10.61
CA LEU A 222 -6.66 2.23 11.46
C LEU A 222 -5.23 1.71 11.45
N ARG A 223 -4.37 2.20 10.54
CA ARG A 223 -2.99 1.70 10.40
C ARG A 223 -2.15 1.81 11.67
N ALA A 224 -2.56 2.65 12.62
CA ALA A 224 -1.94 2.83 13.93
C ALA A 224 -2.61 2.02 15.07
N CYS A 225 -3.79 1.42 14.85
CA CYS A 225 -4.53 0.71 15.89
C CYS A 225 -3.87 -0.63 16.26
N ASP A 226 -3.85 -0.94 17.57
CA ASP A 226 -3.40 -2.24 18.08
C ASP A 226 -4.13 -3.40 17.40
N GLY A 227 -3.38 -4.42 16.98
CA GLY A 227 -3.92 -5.63 16.33
C GLY A 227 -4.47 -5.43 14.91
N TYR A 228 -4.53 -4.20 14.39
CA TYR A 228 -4.97 -3.98 13.02
C TYR A 228 -3.95 -4.53 12.01
N LEU A 229 -4.47 -5.28 11.04
CA LEU A 229 -3.79 -5.71 9.82
C LEU A 229 -4.63 -5.26 8.61
N PRO A 230 -4.00 -5.04 7.43
CA PRO A 230 -4.72 -4.68 6.23
C PRO A 230 -5.82 -5.70 5.91
N LEU A 231 -6.97 -5.20 5.46
CA LEU A 231 -8.04 -6.07 5.00
C LEU A 231 -7.59 -6.74 3.70
N ARG A 232 -7.83 -8.04 3.61
CA ARG A 232 -7.54 -8.88 2.45
C ARG A 232 -8.86 -9.36 1.86
N ILE A 233 -9.07 -9.10 0.58
CA ILE A 233 -10.27 -9.44 -0.18
C ILE A 233 -9.82 -10.41 -1.27
N ASP A 234 -10.07 -11.69 -1.03
CA ASP A 234 -9.80 -12.74 -2.01
C ASP A 234 -10.92 -12.76 -3.07
N PRO A 235 -10.60 -13.17 -4.31
CA PRO A 235 -11.62 -13.34 -5.32
C PRO A 235 -12.62 -14.44 -4.93
N ASP A 236 -13.85 -14.29 -5.38
CA ASP A 236 -14.86 -15.34 -5.32
C ASP A 236 -14.50 -16.52 -6.26
N PRO A 237 -15.26 -17.64 -6.24
CA PRO A 237 -14.99 -18.79 -7.11
C PRO A 237 -14.97 -18.50 -8.62
N ASP A 238 -15.61 -17.41 -9.05
CA ASP A 238 -15.65 -16.96 -10.45
C ASP A 238 -14.52 -15.97 -10.78
N GLY A 239 -13.66 -15.65 -9.79
CA GLY A 239 -12.56 -14.72 -9.92
C GLY A 239 -12.94 -13.25 -9.67
N ASN A 240 -14.17 -12.95 -9.23
CA ASN A 240 -14.63 -11.58 -9.03
C ASN A 240 -14.40 -11.09 -7.60
N TYR A 241 -14.34 -9.77 -7.43
CA TYR A 241 -14.01 -9.12 -6.18
C TYR A 241 -15.24 -8.43 -5.63
N ARG A 242 -15.68 -8.93 -4.48
CA ARG A 242 -16.72 -8.30 -3.68
C ARG A 242 -16.10 -7.25 -2.78
N ILE A 243 -16.37 -5.98 -3.05
CA ILE A 243 -15.86 -4.85 -2.24
C ILE A 243 -17.03 -4.26 -1.46
N ASP A 244 -17.27 -4.77 -0.25
CA ASP A 244 -18.44 -4.46 0.60
C ASP A 244 -18.06 -3.86 1.96
N THR A 245 -16.87 -3.30 2.04
CA THR A 245 -16.31 -2.79 3.30
C THR A 245 -16.98 -1.47 3.70
N LEU A 246 -17.06 -1.19 5.01
CA LEU A 246 -17.73 0.01 5.52
C LEU A 246 -17.10 1.34 5.06
N GLU A 247 -15.84 1.32 4.62
CA GLU A 247 -15.16 2.51 4.10
C GLU A 247 -15.48 2.79 2.62
N TRP A 248 -16.15 1.85 1.96
CA TRP A 248 -16.45 1.92 0.54
C TRP A 248 -17.95 2.04 0.36
N THR A 249 -18.43 3.26 0.18
CA THR A 249 -19.82 3.49 -0.20
C THR A 249 -19.90 3.68 -1.69
N PHE A 250 -20.50 2.71 -2.38
CA PHE A 250 -20.76 2.81 -3.81
C PHE A 250 -22.18 3.31 -4.08
N HIS A 251 -22.29 4.22 -5.03
CA HIS A 251 -23.53 4.75 -5.55
C HIS A 251 -23.74 4.24 -6.98
N ILE A 252 -24.95 3.79 -7.29
CA ILE A 252 -25.34 3.50 -8.67
C ILE A 252 -25.36 4.83 -9.43
N VAL A 253 -24.64 4.87 -10.55
CA VAL A 253 -24.68 6.02 -11.47
C VAL A 253 -25.94 5.88 -12.31
N PRO A 254 -26.89 6.82 -12.24
CA PRO A 254 -28.09 6.76 -13.09
C PRO A 254 -27.65 6.82 -14.55
N GLU A 255 -28.22 5.94 -15.39
CA GLU A 255 -28.15 6.14 -16.84
C GLU A 255 -28.73 7.53 -17.13
N ASN A 256 -27.95 8.40 -17.81
CA ASN A 256 -28.43 9.71 -18.21
C ASN A 256 -29.76 9.52 -18.98
N PRO A 257 -30.90 10.09 -18.53
CA PRO A 257 -32.18 9.93 -19.24
C PRO A 257 -32.25 10.77 -20.54
N ARG A 258 -31.11 11.11 -21.16
CA ARG A 258 -31.02 12.01 -22.32
C ARG A 258 -30.88 11.30 -23.67
N GLU A 259 -30.91 9.97 -23.73
CA GLU A 259 -30.87 9.21 -25.00
C GLU A 259 -32.14 8.40 -25.30
N SER A 260 -33.27 8.77 -24.68
CA SER A 260 -34.59 8.23 -25.03
C SER A 260 -35.62 9.33 -25.28
N LEU A 261 -35.29 10.20 -26.24
CA LEU A 261 -36.24 11.09 -26.94
C LEU A 261 -36.01 11.04 -28.45
#